data_AF-A0A8J7R336-F1
#
_entry.id   AF-A0A8J7R336-F1
#
_cell.length_a   1.000
_cell.length_b   1.000
_cell.length_c   1.000
_cell.angle_alpha   90.00
_cell.angle_beta   90.00
_cell.angle_gamma   90.00
#
_symmetry.space_group_name_H-M   'P 1'
#
loop_
_entity.id
_entity.type
_entity.pdbx_description
1 polymer ?
#
loop_
_entity_poly.entity_id
_entity_poly.type
_entity_poly.pdbx_seq_one_letter_code
_entity_poly.pdbx_strand_id
1 'polypeptide(L)'
;MKLKALDSFYSDETKMVNDGDVFEVESDAMGKDLIKRGVARQASEDDKSGKTRVAKAESAAPAGKADGAAPGNKDAGAASQNKTK
;
A
#
# COMPACT_ATOMS: atom_id res chain seq x y z
N MET A 1 14.83 -7.05 17.12
CA MET A 1 13.76 -6.81 18.13
C MET A 1 12.47 -6.39 17.42
N LYS A 2 11.31 -6.89 17.86
CA LYS A 2 10.00 -6.53 17.27
C LYS A 2 9.38 -5.32 17.96
N LEU A 3 8.98 -4.34 17.17
CA LEU A 3 8.41 -3.08 17.62
C LEU A 3 7.11 -2.80 16.87
N LYS A 4 6.18 -2.11 17.53
CA LYS A 4 4.97 -1.57 16.93
C LYS A 4 5.13 -0.08 16.75
N ALA A 5 4.92 0.40 15.54
CA ALA A 5 4.93 1.82 15.24
C ALA A 5 3.74 2.52 15.92
N LEU A 6 4.00 3.68 16.52
CA LEU A 6 3.00 4.57 17.09
C LEU A 6 2.70 5.76 16.17
N ASP A 7 3.52 5.94 15.15
CA ASP A 7 3.35 6.94 14.11
C ASP A 7 3.95 6.42 12.81
N SER A 8 3.60 7.06 11.69
CA SER A 8 4.15 6.70 10.39
C SER A 8 5.53 7.32 10.20
N PHE A 9 6.54 6.52 9.88
CA PHE A 9 7.90 6.99 9.67
C PHE A 9 8.58 6.27 8.51
N TYR A 10 9.65 6.87 8.00
CA TYR A 10 10.50 6.28 6.98
C TYR A 10 11.91 6.10 7.53
N SER A 11 12.48 4.92 7.34
CA SER A 11 13.88 4.59 7.65
C SER A 11 14.50 3.81 6.50
N ASP A 12 15.81 3.92 6.29
CA ASP A 12 16.48 3.15 5.23
C ASP A 12 16.42 1.63 5.45
N GLU A 13 16.40 1.19 6.72
CA GLU A 13 16.32 -0.24 7.10
C GLU A 13 14.91 -0.82 6.83
N THR A 14 13.87 -0.15 7.31
CA THR A 14 12.48 -0.67 7.32
C THR A 14 11.60 -0.06 6.23
N LYS A 15 12.15 0.84 5.41
CA LYS A 15 11.41 1.69 4.47
C LYS A 15 10.29 2.43 5.19
N MET A 16 9.11 2.51 4.56
CA MET A 16 7.92 3.13 5.11
C MET A 16 7.24 2.17 6.09
N VAL A 17 7.12 2.61 7.34
CA VAL A 17 6.39 1.92 8.40
C VAL A 17 5.21 2.82 8.78
N ASN A 18 3.98 2.29 8.77
CA ASN A 18 2.80 3.07 9.12
C ASN A 18 2.44 2.92 10.60
N ASP A 19 1.66 3.85 11.12
CA ASP A 19 1.10 3.74 12.47
C ASP A 19 0.39 2.38 12.68
N GLY A 20 0.71 1.72 13.78
CA GLY A 20 0.18 0.42 14.16
C GLY A 20 0.87 -0.78 13.50
N ASP A 21 1.75 -0.58 12.51
CA ASP A 21 2.49 -1.66 11.87
C ASP A 21 3.52 -2.25 12.85
N VAL A 22 3.64 -3.58 12.83
CA VAL A 22 4.69 -4.28 13.56
C VAL A 22 5.86 -4.52 12.62
N PHE A 23 7.03 -4.02 13.00
CA PHE A 23 8.26 -4.13 12.24
C PHE A 23 9.37 -4.72 13.12
N GLU A 24 10.38 -5.28 12.48
CA GLU A 24 11.55 -5.85 13.14
C GLU A 24 12.77 -4.99 12.83
N VAL A 25 13.51 -4.61 13.87
CA VAL A 25 14.78 -3.90 13.76
C VAL A 25 15.93 -4.83 14.11
N GLU A 26 17.02 -4.74 13.36
CA GLU A 26 18.21 -5.55 13.62
C GLU A 26 19.00 -5.00 14.82
N SER A 27 19.03 -3.67 14.97
CA SER A 27 19.79 -3.00 16.02
C SER A 27 18.95 -2.69 17.27
N ASP A 28 19.36 -3.24 18.40
CA ASP A 28 18.74 -2.98 19.72
C ASP A 28 18.88 -1.51 20.15
N ALA A 29 19.96 -0.83 19.74
CA ALA A 29 20.18 0.58 20.00
C ALA A 29 19.17 1.45 19.24
N MET A 30 18.91 1.12 17.98
CA MET A 30 17.91 1.81 17.16
C MET A 30 16.51 1.58 17.73
N GLY A 31 16.18 0.36 18.14
CA GLY A 31 14.89 0.07 18.75
C GLY A 31 14.63 0.90 20.01
N LYS A 32 15.64 1.07 20.87
CA LYS A 32 15.53 1.91 22.07
C LYS A 32 15.40 3.40 21.74
N ASP A 33 16.08 3.88 20.69
CA ASP A 33 15.95 5.28 20.24
C ASP A 33 14.52 5.58 19.75
N LEU A 34 13.94 4.66 18.95
CA LEU A 34 12.57 4.76 18.46
C LEU A 34 11.54 4.77 19.60
N ILE A 35 11.74 3.95 20.62
CA ILE A 35 10.89 3.94 21.82
C ILE A 35 11.04 5.24 22.61
N LYS A 36 12.28 5.72 22.81
CA LYS A 36 12.56 6.95 23.55
C LYS A 36 11.97 8.19 22.86
N ARG A 37 11.92 8.18 21.53
CA ARG A 37 11.32 9.25 20.71
C ARG A 37 9.80 9.16 20.64
N GLY A 38 9.18 8.10 21.16
CA GLY A 38 7.74 7.89 21.12
C GLY A 38 7.19 7.53 19.74
N VAL A 39 8.06 7.13 18.80
CA VAL A 39 7.63 6.72 17.44
C VAL A 39 7.32 5.21 17.36
N ALA A 40 7.80 4.42 18.32
CA ALA A 40 7.51 3.00 18.41
C ALA A 40 7.38 2.53 19.85
N ARG A 41 6.83 1.34 20.06
CA ARG A 41 6.82 0.63 21.35
C ARG A 41 7.22 -0.83 21.17
N GLN A 42 7.67 -1.49 22.23
CA GLN A 42 7.93 -2.93 22.19
C GLN A 42 6.65 -3.69 21.85
N ALA A 43 6.69 -4.52 20.81
CA ALA A 43 5.55 -5.35 20.42
C ALA A 43 5.44 -6.52 21.40
N SER A 44 4.24 -6.77 21.95
CA SER A 44 3.99 -7.95 22.76
C SER A 44 3.69 -9.17 21.88
N GLU A 45 3.82 -10.39 22.40
CA GLU A 45 3.45 -11.61 21.65
C GLU A 45 1.97 -11.65 21.24
N ASP A 46 1.12 -10.85 21.91
CA ASP A 46 -0.28 -10.58 21.56
C ASP A 46 -0.47 -9.53 20.44
N ASP A 47 0.55 -8.74 20.08
CA ASP A 47 0.55 -7.90 18.88
C ASP A 47 0.79 -8.74 17.59
N LYS A 48 0.48 -10.04 17.64
CA LYS A 48 0.37 -10.90 16.45
C LYS A 48 -0.66 -10.31 15.49
N SER A 49 -0.17 -9.60 14.47
CA SER A 49 -0.80 -9.54 13.15
C SER A 49 -2.25 -9.01 13.13
N GLY A 50 -2.57 -8.00 13.95
CA GLY A 50 -3.90 -7.38 13.97
C GLY A 50 -4.01 -6.19 13.03
N LYS A 51 -4.51 -6.43 11.80
CA LYS A 51 -4.91 -5.50 10.70
C LYS A 51 -3.85 -5.38 9.58
N THR A 52 -3.95 -6.11 8.47
CA THR A 52 -4.86 -5.82 7.33
C THR A 52 -5.20 -4.34 7.15
N ARG A 53 -4.30 -3.56 6.55
CA ARG A 53 -4.64 -2.40 5.71
C ARG A 53 -3.61 -2.18 4.58
N VAL A 54 -3.54 -3.11 3.63
CA VAL A 54 -3.32 -2.70 2.23
C VAL A 54 -4.71 -2.50 1.61
N ALA A 55 -5.36 -1.42 2.01
CA ALA A 55 -6.58 -0.92 1.39
C ALA A 55 -6.40 0.59 1.16
N LYS A 56 -5.45 0.95 0.29
CA LYS A 56 -5.38 2.28 -0.35
C LYS A 56 -4.47 2.22 -1.58
N ALA A 57 -4.90 1.47 -2.58
CA ALA A 57 -4.55 1.75 -3.97
C ALA A 57 -5.83 1.69 -4.82
N GLU A 58 -6.87 2.38 -4.35
CA GLU A 58 -7.93 2.83 -5.23
C GLU A 58 -8.08 4.35 -5.06
N SER A 59 -8.12 5.01 -6.22
CA SER A 59 -8.40 6.43 -6.47
C SER A 59 -7.21 7.41 -6.39
N ALA A 60 -6.42 7.42 -7.46
CA ALA A 60 -6.14 8.68 -8.15
C ALA A 60 -6.58 8.53 -9.61
N ALA A 61 -7.88 8.74 -9.85
CA ALA A 61 -8.36 9.04 -11.19
C ALA A 61 -7.85 10.44 -11.58
N PRO A 62 -7.20 10.64 -12.73
CA PRO A 62 -7.24 11.94 -13.37
C PRO A 62 -8.61 12.06 -14.05
N ALA A 63 -9.51 12.82 -13.44
CA ALA A 63 -10.66 13.39 -14.13
C ALA A 63 -10.15 14.44 -15.14
N GLY A 64 -9.62 13.99 -16.27
CA GLY A 64 -9.31 14.82 -17.41
C GLY A 64 -10.51 14.87 -18.34
N LYS A 65 -11.34 15.92 -18.23
CA LYS A 65 -12.18 16.34 -19.36
C LYS A 65 -11.25 16.73 -20.51
N ALA A 66 -11.22 15.94 -21.57
CA ALA A 66 -10.72 16.38 -22.85
C ALA A 66 -11.73 15.95 -23.93
N ASP A 67 -12.35 16.97 -24.47
CA ASP A 67 -13.16 17.02 -25.67
C ASP A 67 -12.41 16.43 -26.87
N GLY A 68 -13.11 15.65 -27.71
CA GLY A 68 -12.79 15.49 -29.12
C GLY A 68 -11.67 14.53 -29.54
N ALA A 69 -11.92 13.90 -30.69
CA ALA A 69 -11.00 13.22 -31.62
C ALA A 69 -10.75 11.70 -31.45
N ALA A 70 -11.25 10.95 -32.44
CA ALA A 70 -10.89 9.57 -32.77
C ALA A 70 -9.36 9.41 -33.04
N PRO A 71 -8.81 8.19 -32.89
CA PRO A 71 -8.57 7.31 -34.05
C PRO A 71 -8.89 5.84 -33.72
N GLY A 72 -9.35 4.98 -34.63
CA GLY A 72 -8.63 4.56 -35.83
C GLY A 72 -7.96 3.19 -35.60
N ASN A 73 -8.71 2.13 -35.94
CA ASN A 73 -8.27 0.84 -36.52
C ASN A 73 -7.46 -0.16 -35.66
N LYS A 74 -8.11 -1.28 -35.30
CA LYS A 74 -7.51 -2.63 -35.38
C LYS A 74 -8.61 -3.68 -35.62
N ASP A 75 -8.69 -4.07 -36.87
CA ASP A 75 -8.89 -5.43 -37.37
C ASP A 75 -9.53 -6.45 -36.40
N ALA A 76 -10.81 -6.74 -36.64
CA ALA A 76 -11.44 -7.99 -36.25
C ALA A 76 -12.48 -8.36 -37.32
N GLY A 77 -11.98 -8.77 -38.48
CA GLY A 77 -12.78 -9.56 -39.40
C GLY A 77 -12.91 -10.98 -38.86
N ALA A 78 -14.13 -11.40 -38.53
CA ALA A 78 -14.62 -12.76 -38.76
C ALA A 78 -16.10 -12.88 -38.36
N ALA A 79 -16.84 -13.54 -39.23
CA ALA A 79 -18.29 -13.69 -39.24
C ALA A 79 -18.89 -14.43 -38.05
N SER A 80 -20.12 -14.05 -37.68
CA SER A 80 -21.25 -14.97 -37.84
C SER A 80 -22.58 -14.26 -37.67
N GLN A 81 -23.37 -14.34 -38.75
CA GLN A 81 -24.78 -14.03 -38.77
C GLN A 81 -25.52 -15.03 -37.87
N ASN A 82 -26.29 -14.55 -36.89
CA ASN A 82 -27.44 -15.30 -36.41
C ASN A 82 -28.66 -14.38 -36.48
N LYS A 83 -29.42 -14.59 -37.56
CA LYS A 83 -30.66 -13.91 -37.88
C LYS A 83 -31.76 -14.56 -37.04
N THR A 84 -32.38 -13.80 -36.15
CA THR A 84 -33.61 -14.20 -35.46
C THR A 84 -34.74 -13.31 -35.95
N LYS A 85 -35.82 -13.96 -36.42
CA LYS A 85 -37.05 -13.47 -37.06
C LYS A 85 -36.98 -13.15 -38.56
#